data_AF-A0A8J5YBS3-F1
#
_entry.id   AF-A0A8J5YBS3-F1
#
_cell.length_a   1.000
_cell.length_b   1.000
_cell.length_c   1.000
_cell.angle_alpha   90.00
_cell.angle_beta   90.00
_cell.angle_gamma   90.00
#
_symmetry.space_group_name_H-M   'P 1'
#
loop_
_entity.id
_entity.type
_entity.pdbx_description
1 polymer ?
#
loop_
_entity_poly.entity_id
_entity_poly.type
_entity_poly.pdbx_seq_one_letter_code
_entity_poly.pdbx_strand_id
1 'polypeptide(L)'
;MEKPIPTVGSHRNGRSSGRKSARRIPKGVIHVQASFNNTIVTVTDVRGRVISWSSVGTCGFKGTRRGAPFAAQTTIGNAIRAVVEQGMQQAEVMIKGPGLGRDATLRAICRSGILLSFVRDVTPMPHNGCRPPKKIKVSTLTQTRHWKCVESSTDSQANTISIAMRRTLLGELQGTCITRAKSEKIPHEYSTIVRFRIYNCSRHHLPPSMEVVDNTQHVANLTKPIDLCIGLQIKRNRGYGIKKPKNFHDGSYPIYVVFMPVRNANHSFILQLSPLVLVKLIKKKKEIALKYIFIDQSKLPPRIYNCLKKSNIHKLLDLLNYSREDLMKIKHFCIKDVKQILGIIEKK
;
A
#
# COMPACT_ATOMS: atom_id res chain seq x y z
N MET A 1 -24.62 26.63 53.69
CA MET A 1 -24.32 25.26 53.20
C MET A 1 -24.75 25.19 51.74
N GLU A 2 -24.09 25.96 50.89
CA GLU A 2 -22.91 25.64 50.05
C GLU A 2 -23.34 25.24 48.63
N LYS A 3 -23.17 26.21 47.73
CA LYS A 3 -23.36 26.07 46.28
C LYS A 3 -22.24 25.18 45.72
N PRO A 4 -22.52 24.30 44.74
CA PRO A 4 -21.49 23.47 44.15
C PRO A 4 -20.45 24.33 43.41
N ILE A 5 -19.18 24.07 43.70
CA ILE A 5 -18.01 24.76 43.16
C ILE A 5 -17.94 24.51 41.64
N PRO A 6 -17.80 25.56 40.79
CA PRO A 6 -17.55 25.35 39.37
C PRO A 6 -16.16 24.73 39.17
N THR A 7 -16.10 23.58 38.51
CA THR A 7 -14.85 22.93 38.14
C THR A 7 -14.10 23.79 37.13
N VAL A 8 -12.96 24.34 37.58
CA VAL A 8 -12.04 25.18 36.81
C VAL A 8 -11.57 24.40 35.57
N GLY A 9 -12.03 24.83 34.40
CA GLY A 9 -11.53 24.34 33.12
C GLY A 9 -10.04 24.63 32.99
N SER A 10 -9.27 23.56 32.71
CA SER A 10 -7.84 23.56 32.47
C SER A 10 -7.41 24.77 31.64
N HIS A 11 -6.62 25.65 32.25
CA HIS A 11 -5.90 26.73 31.60
C HIS A 11 -5.11 26.17 30.42
N ARG A 12 -5.55 26.47 29.20
CA ARG A 12 -4.68 26.34 28.03
C ARG A 12 -3.79 27.56 28.06
N ASN A 13 -2.53 27.36 28.42
CA ASN A 13 -1.45 28.33 28.25
C ASN A 13 -1.42 28.78 26.79
N GLY A 14 -2.16 29.86 26.50
CA GLY A 14 -2.07 30.58 25.26
C GLY A 14 -0.71 31.23 25.23
N ARG A 15 0.26 30.58 24.59
CA ARG A 15 1.54 31.21 24.25
C ARG A 15 1.18 32.38 23.35
N SER A 16 1.13 33.58 23.93
CA SER A 16 0.89 34.84 23.23
C SER A 16 2.10 35.10 22.32
N SER A 17 2.11 34.45 21.16
CA SER A 17 3.07 34.78 20.12
C SER A 17 2.79 36.22 19.71
N GLY A 18 3.75 37.10 19.99
CA GLY A 18 3.67 38.53 19.72
C GLY A 18 3.08 38.83 18.34
N ARG A 19 2.27 39.89 18.28
CA ARG A 19 1.55 40.37 17.09
C ARG A 19 2.54 40.51 15.93
N LYS A 20 2.68 39.46 15.12
CA LYS A 20 3.43 39.53 13.87
C LYS A 20 2.64 40.46 12.95
N SER A 21 3.27 41.55 12.52
CA SER A 21 2.71 42.51 11.56
C SER A 21 1.95 41.77 10.45
N ALA A 22 0.66 42.06 10.27
CA ALA A 22 -0.17 41.42 9.26
C ALA A 22 0.39 41.74 7.87
N ARG A 23 1.14 40.80 7.30
CA ARG A 23 1.59 40.91 5.91
C ARG A 23 0.39 40.64 5.03
N ARG A 24 -0.01 41.59 4.20
CA ARG A 24 -1.05 41.40 3.20
C ARG A 24 -0.49 40.57 2.05
N ILE A 25 -0.97 39.33 1.92
CA ILE A 25 -0.53 38.39 0.88
C ILE A 25 -1.69 38.20 -0.09
N PRO A 26 -1.71 38.87 -1.26
CA PRO A 26 -2.87 38.85 -2.16
C PRO A 26 -3.04 37.51 -2.90
N LYS A 27 -1.94 36.77 -3.13
CA LYS A 27 -1.90 35.51 -3.88
C LYS A 27 -1.20 34.41 -3.09
N GLY A 28 -1.69 33.17 -3.17
CA GLY A 28 -1.00 32.02 -2.57
C GLY A 28 -1.48 30.66 -3.05
N VAL A 29 -1.04 29.61 -2.35
CA VAL A 29 -1.29 28.21 -2.72
C VAL A 29 -1.88 27.45 -1.54
N ILE A 30 -3.02 26.80 -1.78
CA ILE A 30 -3.73 25.94 -0.83
C ILE A 30 -3.38 24.48 -1.15
N HIS A 31 -2.63 23.85 -0.25
CA HIS A 31 -2.31 22.43 -0.31
C HIS A 31 -3.34 21.63 0.50
N VAL A 32 -3.96 20.66 -0.16
CA VAL A 32 -4.96 19.77 0.42
C VAL A 32 -4.44 18.35 0.35
N GLN A 33 -4.17 17.74 1.50
CA GLN A 33 -3.84 16.33 1.60
C GLN A 33 -5.09 15.57 2.05
N ALA A 34 -5.74 14.89 1.11
CA ALA A 34 -6.95 14.09 1.33
C ALA A 34 -6.59 12.60 1.36
N SER A 35 -6.41 12.06 2.56
CA SER A 35 -6.30 10.61 2.78
C SER A 35 -7.64 10.02 3.23
N PHE A 36 -7.75 8.70 3.30
CA PHE A 36 -8.97 8.04 3.82
C PHE A 36 -9.22 8.34 5.30
N ASN A 37 -8.15 8.55 6.07
CA ASN A 37 -8.24 8.71 7.53
C ASN A 37 -8.21 10.17 7.97
N ASN A 38 -7.55 11.05 7.21
CA ASN A 38 -7.33 12.44 7.59
C ASN A 38 -7.31 13.38 6.38
N THR A 39 -7.83 14.59 6.58
CA THR A 39 -7.72 15.70 5.64
C THR A 39 -6.89 16.80 6.30
N ILE A 40 -5.79 17.18 5.67
CA ILE A 40 -4.89 18.23 6.16
C ILE A 40 -4.87 19.34 5.11
N VAL A 41 -5.05 20.58 5.56
CA VAL A 41 -5.03 21.77 4.73
C VAL A 41 -3.89 22.66 5.18
N THR A 42 -3.07 23.08 4.25
CA THR A 42 -1.98 24.02 4.50
C THR A 42 -2.07 25.13 3.47
N VAL A 43 -2.11 26.38 3.93
CA VAL A 43 -2.12 27.56 3.07
C VAL A 43 -0.76 28.21 3.11
N THR A 44 -0.21 28.49 1.94
CA THR A 44 1.12 29.03 1.76
C THR A 44 1.12 30.26 0.86
N ASP A 45 2.13 31.10 1.01
CA ASP A 45 2.48 32.15 0.07
C ASP A 45 3.10 31.54 -1.20
N VAL A 46 3.22 32.30 -2.29
CA VAL A 46 3.87 31.85 -3.55
C VAL A 46 5.33 31.40 -3.34
N ARG A 47 5.96 31.86 -2.25
CA ARG A 47 7.32 31.49 -1.83
C ARG A 47 7.37 30.22 -0.96
N GLY A 48 6.25 29.54 -0.74
CA GLY A 48 6.16 28.32 0.07
C GLY A 48 6.18 28.54 1.59
N ARG A 49 6.04 29.78 2.06
CA ARG A 49 5.93 30.07 3.50
C ARG A 49 4.52 29.75 3.98
N VAL A 50 4.40 28.97 5.06
CA VAL A 50 3.10 28.60 5.64
C VAL A 50 2.47 29.79 6.36
N ILE A 51 1.24 30.10 6.00
CA ILE A 51 0.41 31.15 6.59
C ILE A 51 -0.46 30.55 7.69
N SER A 52 -1.24 29.54 7.30
CA SER A 52 -2.14 28.80 8.18
C SER A 52 -2.13 27.33 7.81
N TRP A 53 -2.43 26.48 8.78
CA TRP A 53 -2.67 25.06 8.54
C TRP A 53 -3.73 24.56 9.51
N SER A 54 -4.47 23.55 9.09
CA SER A 54 -5.48 22.90 9.90
C SER A 54 -5.60 21.44 9.50
N SER A 55 -5.98 20.59 10.46
CA SER A 55 -6.26 19.18 10.22
C SER A 55 -7.56 18.78 10.91
N VAL A 56 -8.15 17.68 10.45
CA VAL A 56 -9.35 17.10 11.09
C VAL A 56 -9.13 16.89 12.59
N GLY A 57 -7.94 16.46 12.99
CA GLY A 57 -7.57 16.28 14.40
C GLY A 57 -7.49 17.58 15.19
N THR A 58 -6.93 18.66 14.60
CA THR A 58 -6.86 20.00 15.21
C THR A 58 -8.26 20.57 15.47
N CYS A 59 -9.22 20.25 14.59
CA CYS A 59 -10.62 20.63 14.73
C CYS A 59 -11.40 19.80 15.77
N GLY A 60 -10.75 18.86 16.47
CA GLY A 60 -11.35 18.10 17.57
C GLY A 60 -12.19 16.90 17.12
N PHE A 61 -12.17 16.55 15.83
CA PHE A 61 -12.86 15.35 15.36
C PHE A 61 -12.04 14.09 15.71
N LYS A 62 -12.66 13.15 16.41
CA LYS A 62 -12.09 11.84 16.77
C LYS A 62 -13.10 10.73 16.47
N GLY A 63 -12.62 9.61 15.93
CA GLY A 63 -13.43 8.45 15.58
C GLY A 63 -14.40 8.70 14.42
N THR A 64 -15.41 7.83 14.28
CA THR A 64 -16.40 7.84 13.18
C THR A 64 -17.64 8.70 13.45
N ARG A 65 -17.69 9.46 14.56
CA ARG A 65 -18.90 10.18 15.02
C ARG A 65 -19.44 11.23 14.04
N ARG A 66 -18.63 11.74 13.11
CA ARG A 66 -19.06 12.69 12.07
C ARG A 66 -18.46 12.31 10.72
N GLY A 67 -19.23 12.49 9.64
CA GLY A 67 -18.80 12.14 8.29
C GLY A 67 -17.53 12.89 7.86
N ALA A 68 -16.63 12.17 7.17
CA ALA A 68 -15.42 12.72 6.57
C ALA A 68 -15.61 14.03 5.76
N PRO A 69 -16.67 14.20 4.93
CA PRO A 69 -16.86 15.46 4.20
C PRO A 69 -17.16 16.65 5.12
N PHE A 70 -17.91 16.44 6.20
CA PHE A 70 -18.24 17.50 7.17
C PHE A 70 -17.00 17.94 7.98
N ALA A 71 -16.20 16.96 8.40
CA ALA A 71 -14.94 17.21 9.07
C ALA A 71 -13.95 17.98 8.18
N ALA A 72 -13.87 17.61 6.89
CA ALA A 72 -13.07 18.33 5.91
C ALA A 72 -13.55 19.79 5.74
N GLN A 73 -14.85 20.02 5.52
CA GLN A 73 -15.39 21.38 5.39
C GLN A 73 -15.04 22.29 6.57
N THR A 74 -15.17 21.76 7.80
CA THR A 74 -14.82 22.51 9.02
C THR A 74 -13.32 22.80 9.10
N THR A 75 -12.48 21.84 8.70
CA THR A 75 -11.02 21.98 8.67
C THR A 75 -10.59 23.11 7.72
N ILE A 76 -11.21 23.15 6.54
CA ILE A 76 -10.97 24.19 5.54
C ILE A 76 -11.43 25.55 6.05
N GLY A 77 -12.64 25.63 6.63
CA GLY A 77 -13.17 26.88 7.18
C GLY A 77 -12.25 27.50 8.23
N ASN A 78 -11.63 26.67 9.07
CA ASN A 78 -10.65 27.13 10.05
C ASN A 78 -9.33 27.62 9.41
N ALA A 79 -8.83 26.93 8.38
CA ALA A 79 -7.61 27.34 7.68
C ALA A 79 -7.80 28.64 6.87
N ILE A 80 -8.95 28.78 6.20
CA ILE A 80 -9.25 29.93 5.34
C ILE A 80 -9.58 31.18 6.17
N ARG A 81 -10.25 31.06 7.32
CA ARG A 81 -10.57 32.21 8.17
C ARG A 81 -9.32 33.06 8.49
N ALA A 82 -8.23 32.40 8.89
CA ALA A 82 -6.95 33.06 9.17
C ALA A 82 -6.28 33.70 7.92
N VAL A 83 -6.66 33.26 6.72
CA VAL A 83 -6.09 33.69 5.44
C VAL A 83 -6.86 34.88 4.87
N VAL A 84 -8.19 34.88 5.03
CA VAL A 84 -9.05 36.02 4.69
C VAL A 84 -8.70 37.23 5.56
N GLU A 85 -8.43 37.02 6.85
CA GLU A 85 -7.92 38.07 7.77
C GLU A 85 -6.58 38.67 7.29
N GLN A 86 -5.76 37.91 6.56
CA GLN A 86 -4.51 38.37 5.98
C GLN A 86 -4.64 38.96 4.56
N GLY A 87 -5.86 39.03 4.02
CA GLY A 87 -6.16 39.70 2.75
C GLY A 87 -5.82 38.91 1.49
N MET A 88 -5.81 37.58 1.54
CA MET A 88 -5.63 36.75 0.33
C MET A 88 -6.90 36.71 -0.51
N GLN A 89 -6.78 37.11 -1.78
CA GLN A 89 -7.90 37.23 -2.70
C GLN A 89 -7.89 36.13 -3.78
N GLN A 90 -6.69 35.65 -4.16
CA GLN A 90 -6.54 34.64 -5.20
C GLN A 90 -5.67 33.48 -4.69
N ALA A 91 -6.08 32.24 -5.00
CA ALA A 91 -5.29 31.07 -4.63
C ALA A 91 -5.25 29.99 -5.72
N GLU A 92 -4.15 29.26 -5.74
CA GLU A 92 -3.98 28.00 -6.48
C GLU A 92 -4.28 26.83 -5.55
N VAL A 93 -4.95 25.78 -6.05
CA VAL A 93 -5.28 24.61 -5.22
C VAL A 93 -4.51 23.38 -5.71
N MET A 94 -3.78 22.76 -4.80
CA MET A 94 -3.03 21.53 -5.03
C MET A 94 -3.58 20.41 -4.16
N ILE A 95 -4.12 19.36 -4.78
CA ILE A 95 -4.77 18.25 -4.06
C ILE A 95 -3.89 17.01 -4.13
N LYS A 96 -3.67 16.35 -2.99
CA LYS A 96 -2.92 15.11 -2.88
C LYS A 96 -3.77 14.03 -2.22
N GLY A 97 -4.06 12.96 -2.95
CA GLY A 97 -4.69 11.74 -2.45
C GLY A 97 -6.17 11.58 -2.82
N PRO A 98 -6.70 10.34 -2.77
CA PRO A 98 -8.07 9.99 -3.19
C PRO A 98 -9.12 10.06 -2.06
N GLY A 99 -8.80 10.66 -0.91
CA GLY A 99 -9.66 10.62 0.28
C GLY A 99 -11.03 11.30 0.10
N LEU A 100 -12.04 10.83 0.84
CA LEU A 100 -13.43 11.31 0.80
C LEU A 100 -13.58 12.81 1.12
N GLY A 101 -12.61 13.41 1.81
CA GLY A 101 -12.59 14.85 2.13
C GLY A 101 -12.23 15.77 0.96
N ARG A 102 -11.81 15.21 -0.18
CA ARG A 102 -11.34 15.96 -1.36
C ARG A 102 -12.37 16.94 -1.92
N ASP A 103 -13.54 16.43 -2.32
CA ASP A 103 -14.55 17.27 -2.96
C ASP A 103 -15.22 18.23 -1.98
N ALA A 104 -15.38 17.81 -0.72
CA ALA A 104 -15.88 18.67 0.34
C ALA A 104 -14.97 19.86 0.59
N THR A 105 -13.65 19.65 0.52
CA THR A 105 -12.64 20.71 0.60
C THR A 105 -12.77 21.69 -0.54
N LEU A 106 -12.83 21.22 -1.79
CA LEU A 106 -12.99 22.08 -2.96
C LEU A 106 -14.27 22.92 -2.88
N ARG A 107 -15.41 22.30 -2.53
CA ARG A 107 -16.68 23.02 -2.33
C ARG A 107 -16.57 24.09 -1.24
N ALA A 108 -15.87 23.80 -0.15
CA ALA A 108 -15.67 24.74 0.95
C ALA A 108 -14.78 25.92 0.53
N ILE A 109 -13.75 25.68 -0.29
CA ILE A 109 -12.89 26.74 -0.83
C ILE A 109 -13.70 27.64 -1.77
N CYS A 110 -14.51 27.08 -2.68
CA CYS A 110 -15.35 27.89 -3.58
C CYS A 110 -16.34 28.80 -2.82
N ARG A 111 -16.85 28.34 -1.67
CA ARG A 111 -17.75 29.13 -0.81
C ARG A 111 -17.05 30.23 0.00
N SER A 112 -15.72 30.23 0.05
CA SER A 112 -14.95 31.14 0.92
C SER A 112 -14.68 32.52 0.30
N GLY A 113 -14.99 32.72 -0.97
CA GLY A 113 -14.80 34.01 -1.66
C GLY A 113 -13.38 34.24 -2.21
N ILE A 114 -12.47 33.26 -2.09
CA ILE A 114 -11.15 33.31 -2.73
C ILE A 114 -11.28 32.90 -4.20
N LEU A 115 -10.75 33.72 -5.11
CA LEU A 115 -10.73 33.43 -6.54
C LEU A 115 -9.75 32.27 -6.82
N LEU A 116 -10.28 31.17 -7.35
CA LEU A 116 -9.48 30.02 -7.75
C LEU A 116 -8.85 30.26 -9.12
N SER A 117 -7.52 30.22 -9.19
CA SER A 117 -6.77 30.37 -10.45
C SER A 117 -6.68 29.05 -11.21
N PHE A 118 -6.20 27.98 -10.58
CA PHE A 118 -6.25 26.63 -11.10
C PHE A 118 -6.35 25.58 -9.99
N VAL A 119 -6.88 24.42 -10.33
CA VAL A 119 -6.89 23.23 -9.49
C VAL A 119 -6.00 22.17 -10.13
N ARG A 120 -4.97 21.71 -9.42
CA ARG A 120 -4.09 20.62 -9.85
C ARG A 120 -4.17 19.45 -8.89
N ASP A 121 -4.35 18.26 -9.45
CA ASP A 121 -4.17 17.02 -8.72
C ASP A 121 -2.70 16.62 -8.75
N VAL A 122 -2.07 16.62 -7.59
CA VAL A 122 -0.69 16.17 -7.34
C VAL A 122 -0.66 14.82 -6.63
N THR A 123 -1.74 14.03 -6.74
CA THR A 123 -1.74 12.64 -6.31
C THR A 123 -0.65 11.89 -7.08
N PRO A 124 0.36 11.34 -6.39
CA PRO A 124 1.44 10.65 -7.09
C PRO A 124 0.85 9.45 -7.82
N MET A 125 1.08 9.35 -9.12
CA MET A 125 0.77 8.12 -9.83
C MET A 125 1.62 7.00 -9.21
N PRO A 126 1.04 5.85 -8.86
CA PRO A 126 1.83 4.71 -8.46
C PRO A 126 2.75 4.38 -9.63
N HIS A 127 4.06 4.61 -9.43
CA HIS A 127 5.03 4.04 -10.33
C HIS A 127 4.84 2.53 -10.21
N ASN A 128 4.29 1.87 -11.24
CA ASN A 128 4.15 0.41 -11.32
C ASN A 128 5.51 -0.31 -11.34
N GLY A 129 6.59 0.36 -10.92
CA GLY A 129 7.86 -0.27 -10.60
C GLY A 129 7.81 -0.88 -9.21
N CYS A 130 8.57 -1.95 -9.02
CA CYS A 130 8.79 -2.55 -7.73
C CYS A 130 9.28 -1.48 -6.75
N ARG A 131 8.43 -1.09 -5.79
CA ARG A 131 8.89 -0.36 -4.61
C ARG A 131 10.02 -1.20 -4.01
N PRO A 132 11.25 -0.67 -3.88
CA PRO A 132 12.35 -1.42 -3.29
C PRO A 132 11.87 -1.98 -1.95
N PRO A 133 11.99 -3.30 -1.72
CA PRO A 133 11.50 -3.89 -0.50
C PRO A 133 12.14 -3.16 0.69
N LYS A 134 11.32 -2.79 1.66
CA LYS A 134 11.79 -2.23 2.94
C LYS A 134 12.90 -3.15 3.43
N LYS A 135 14.11 -2.62 3.67
CA LYS A 135 15.25 -3.43 4.16
C LYS A 135 14.88 -4.00 5.52
N ILE A 136 14.36 -5.22 5.52
CA ILE A 136 14.23 -6.05 6.70
C ILE A 136 15.64 -6.57 6.95
N LYS A 137 16.23 -6.25 8.11
CA LYS A 137 17.41 -6.97 8.58
C LYS A 137 16.98 -8.41 8.81
N VAL A 138 17.17 -9.25 7.81
CA VAL A 138 17.06 -10.70 7.96
C VAL A 138 18.38 -11.12 8.57
N SER A 139 18.37 -11.47 9.86
CA SER A 139 19.42 -12.32 10.41
C SER A 139 19.38 -13.61 9.60
N THR A 140 20.51 -13.97 9.01
CA THR A 140 20.72 -15.20 8.25
C THR A 140 20.55 -16.39 9.18
N LEU A 141 19.30 -16.76 9.46
CA LEU A 141 18.95 -18.10 9.90
C LEU A 141 18.77 -18.91 8.63
N THR A 142 19.61 -19.91 8.50
CA THR A 142 19.59 -21.06 7.59
C THR A 142 18.15 -21.45 7.22
N GLN A 143 17.58 -20.79 6.22
CA GLN A 143 16.23 -21.05 5.75
C GLN A 143 16.36 -21.87 4.48
N THR A 144 16.20 -23.20 4.60
CA THR A 144 16.11 -24.10 3.45
C THR A 144 14.88 -23.72 2.64
N ARG A 145 15.09 -22.98 1.54
CA ARG A 145 14.02 -22.56 0.63
C ARG A 145 13.91 -23.60 -0.48
N HIS A 146 12.86 -24.41 -0.43
CA HIS A 146 12.48 -25.29 -1.53
C HIS A 146 11.29 -24.70 -2.28
N TRP A 147 11.42 -24.62 -3.61
CA TRP A 147 10.36 -24.21 -4.52
C TRP A 147 9.87 -25.44 -5.29
N LYS A 148 8.55 -25.58 -5.45
CA LYS A 148 7.95 -26.65 -6.25
C LYS A 148 6.85 -26.06 -7.12
N CYS A 149 6.94 -26.27 -8.43
CA CYS A 149 5.93 -25.83 -9.39
C CYS A 149 4.84 -26.89 -9.50
N VAL A 150 3.58 -26.48 -9.51
CA VAL A 150 2.42 -27.36 -9.67
C VAL A 150 1.55 -26.77 -10.77
N GLU A 151 1.29 -27.55 -11.81
CA GLU A 151 0.43 -27.15 -12.92
C GLU A 151 -1.02 -27.56 -12.62
N SER A 152 -1.97 -26.68 -12.93
CA SER A 152 -3.40 -26.97 -12.78
C SER A 152 -4.14 -26.63 -14.07
N SER A 153 -5.00 -27.56 -14.52
CA SER A 153 -5.71 -27.49 -15.80
C SER A 153 -6.76 -26.37 -15.88
N THR A 154 -7.20 -25.78 -14.75
CA THR A 154 -8.20 -24.71 -14.73
C THR A 154 -7.85 -23.58 -13.77
N ASP A 155 -8.01 -22.34 -14.24
CA ASP A 155 -7.63 -21.10 -13.53
C ASP A 155 -8.32 -20.94 -12.16
N SER A 156 -9.54 -21.48 -12.01
CA SER A 156 -10.33 -21.38 -10.77
C SER A 156 -9.93 -22.41 -9.71
N GLN A 157 -9.30 -23.53 -10.08
CA GLN A 157 -8.88 -24.57 -9.15
C GLN A 157 -7.53 -24.25 -8.49
N ALA A 158 -6.64 -23.54 -9.21
CA ALA A 158 -5.31 -23.20 -8.73
C ALA A 158 -5.33 -22.47 -7.37
N ASN A 159 -6.24 -21.49 -7.22
CA ASN A 159 -6.34 -20.71 -6.01
C ASN A 159 -6.82 -21.53 -4.81
N THR A 160 -7.83 -22.36 -5.04
CA THR A 160 -8.39 -23.25 -4.01
C THR A 160 -7.36 -24.28 -3.55
N ILE A 161 -6.66 -24.93 -4.49
CA ILE A 161 -5.60 -25.90 -4.20
C ILE A 161 -4.47 -25.24 -3.41
N SER A 162 -4.05 -24.05 -3.84
CA SER A 162 -2.98 -23.30 -3.19
C SER A 162 -3.34 -22.88 -1.75
N ILE A 163 -4.55 -22.39 -1.53
CA ILE A 163 -5.04 -22.03 -0.19
C ILE A 163 -5.14 -23.28 0.68
N ALA A 164 -5.66 -24.39 0.14
CA ALA A 164 -5.74 -25.67 0.84
C ALA A 164 -4.35 -26.18 1.24
N MET A 165 -3.39 -26.21 0.30
CA MET A 165 -2.01 -26.61 0.55
C MET A 165 -1.33 -25.71 1.59
N ARG A 166 -1.54 -24.39 1.52
CA ARG A 166 -0.97 -23.47 2.52
C ARG A 166 -1.51 -23.76 3.91
N ARG A 167 -2.80 -24.08 4.03
CA ARG A 167 -3.43 -24.41 5.32
C ARG A 167 -2.90 -25.74 5.86
N THR A 168 -2.77 -26.77 5.03
CA THR A 168 -2.26 -28.08 5.47
C THR A 168 -0.79 -27.99 5.88
N LEU A 169 0.04 -27.28 5.11
CA LEU A 169 1.47 -27.07 5.44
C LEU A 169 1.68 -26.34 6.77
N LEU A 170 0.86 -25.34 7.08
CA LEU A 170 1.00 -24.56 8.31
C LEU A 170 0.25 -25.16 9.51
N GLY A 171 -0.81 -25.94 9.28
CA GLY A 171 -1.69 -26.41 10.35
C GLY A 171 -1.56 -27.88 10.72
N GLU A 172 -1.29 -28.75 9.73
CA GLU A 172 -1.47 -30.20 9.88
C GLU A 172 -0.17 -31.00 9.88
N LEU A 173 0.95 -30.39 9.47
CA LEU A 173 2.24 -31.06 9.53
C LEU A 173 2.65 -31.32 10.98
N GLN A 174 3.15 -32.54 11.21
CA GLN A 174 3.75 -32.91 12.49
C GLN A 174 5.14 -32.31 12.59
N GLY A 175 5.41 -31.60 13.69
CA GLY A 175 6.73 -31.11 14.06
C GLY A 175 7.20 -31.70 15.38
N THR A 176 8.50 -31.62 15.61
CA THR A 176 9.14 -31.93 16.88
C THR A 176 9.37 -30.63 17.65
N CYS A 177 9.15 -30.65 18.97
CA CYS A 177 9.38 -29.49 19.83
C CYS A 177 9.90 -29.93 21.20
N ILE A 178 10.77 -29.11 21.79
CA ILE A 178 11.20 -29.24 23.17
C ILE A 178 10.07 -28.70 24.06
N THR A 179 9.48 -29.58 24.87
CA THR A 179 8.35 -29.24 25.73
C THR A 179 8.77 -28.87 27.14
N ARG A 180 9.87 -29.43 27.62
CA ARG A 180 10.39 -29.22 28.97
C ARG A 180 11.90 -29.28 28.98
N ALA A 181 12.46 -28.58 29.95
CA ALA A 181 13.87 -28.72 30.33
C ALA A 181 13.97 -28.93 31.84
N LYS A 182 14.96 -29.73 32.25
CA LYS A 182 15.31 -30.01 33.64
C LYS A 182 16.81 -29.85 33.80
N SER A 183 17.23 -29.17 34.85
CA SER A 183 18.64 -29.01 35.20
C SER A 183 18.77 -29.14 36.70
N GLU A 184 19.78 -29.89 37.16
CA GLU A 184 20.03 -30.09 38.59
C GLU A 184 20.52 -28.81 39.28
N LYS A 185 21.19 -27.93 38.53
CA LYS A 185 21.81 -26.70 39.06
C LYS A 185 20.89 -25.48 39.00
N ILE A 186 19.70 -25.59 38.39
CA ILE A 186 18.79 -24.47 38.13
C ILE A 186 17.42 -24.79 38.75
N PRO A 187 17.07 -24.21 39.90
CA PRO A 187 15.83 -24.54 40.59
C PRO A 187 14.58 -23.97 39.90
N HIS A 188 14.68 -22.84 39.17
CA HIS A 188 13.54 -22.22 38.48
C HIS A 188 13.96 -21.35 37.27
N GLU A 189 13.03 -21.06 36.36
CA GLU A 189 13.25 -20.32 35.08
C GLU A 189 13.94 -18.95 35.27
N TYR A 190 13.74 -18.29 36.41
CA TYR A 190 14.27 -16.95 36.71
C TYR A 190 15.59 -16.97 37.51
N SER A 191 16.14 -18.14 37.79
CA SER A 191 17.42 -18.26 38.49
C SER A 191 18.53 -17.66 37.63
N THR A 192 19.24 -16.68 38.18
CA THR A 192 20.37 -16.07 37.49
C THR A 192 21.57 -16.99 37.60
N ILE A 193 21.98 -17.57 36.48
CA ILE A 193 23.20 -18.36 36.42
C ILE A 193 24.34 -17.39 36.06
N VAL A 194 25.36 -17.35 36.90
CA VAL A 194 26.39 -16.32 36.85
C VAL A 194 27.45 -16.66 35.78
N ARG A 195 27.55 -15.76 34.79
CA ARG A 195 28.64 -15.56 33.80
C ARG A 195 28.81 -16.65 32.72
N PHE A 196 28.70 -16.23 31.47
CA PHE A 196 28.40 -17.09 30.33
C PHE A 196 29.12 -16.61 29.00
N ARG A 197 29.73 -17.51 28.15
CA ARG A 197 30.22 -17.46 26.72
C ARG A 197 30.07 -18.76 25.80
N ILE A 198 29.60 -18.61 24.54
CA ILE A 198 29.03 -19.56 23.52
C ILE A 198 29.24 -21.11 23.64
N TYR A 199 28.14 -21.88 23.65
CA TYR A 199 28.11 -23.34 23.41
C TYR A 199 27.32 -23.66 22.12
N ASN A 200 27.95 -24.38 21.18
CA ASN A 200 27.28 -24.96 20.02
C ASN A 200 26.73 -26.35 20.40
N CYS A 201 25.66 -26.82 19.75
CA CYS A 201 24.98 -28.10 20.01
C CYS A 201 25.83 -29.35 19.64
N SER A 202 27.12 -29.38 19.91
CA SER A 202 28.06 -30.39 19.38
C SER A 202 28.36 -31.57 20.32
N ARG A 203 27.79 -31.62 21.53
CA ARG A 203 27.98 -32.72 22.51
C ARG A 203 26.65 -33.19 23.11
N HIS A 204 25.75 -33.69 22.28
CA HIS A 204 24.53 -34.35 22.76
C HIS A 204 24.64 -35.88 22.60
N HIS A 205 24.46 -36.63 23.69
CA HIS A 205 24.06 -38.03 23.60
C HIS A 205 22.59 -38.08 23.20
N LEU A 206 22.31 -38.08 21.90
CA LEU A 206 20.97 -38.24 21.36
C LEU A 206 20.68 -39.72 21.12
N PRO A 207 19.43 -40.17 21.33
CA PRO A 207 19.03 -41.51 20.91
C PRO A 207 19.13 -41.63 19.37
N PRO A 208 19.33 -42.84 18.81
CA PRO A 208 19.48 -43.06 17.37
C PRO A 208 18.29 -42.59 16.51
N SER A 209 17.12 -42.37 17.14
CA SER A 209 15.89 -41.90 16.49
C SER A 209 15.82 -40.38 16.33
N MET A 210 16.83 -39.63 16.77
CA MET A 210 16.82 -38.18 16.78
C MET A 210 18.07 -37.58 16.14
N GLU A 211 17.85 -36.70 15.17
CA GLU A 211 18.91 -35.97 14.46
C GLU A 211 18.74 -34.46 14.69
N VAL A 212 19.85 -33.75 14.89
CA VAL A 212 19.86 -32.29 14.92
C VAL A 212 20.18 -31.79 13.52
N VAL A 213 19.23 -31.04 12.95
CA VAL A 213 19.34 -30.51 11.58
C VAL A 213 20.28 -29.31 11.49
N ASP A 214 20.32 -28.45 12.52
CA ASP A 214 21.18 -27.26 12.56
C ASP A 214 22.03 -27.24 13.84
N ASN A 215 23.31 -27.59 13.69
CA ASN A 215 24.28 -27.58 14.79
C ASN A 215 24.90 -26.20 15.05
N THR A 216 24.59 -25.21 14.21
CA THR A 216 25.15 -23.84 14.29
C THR A 216 24.32 -22.91 15.16
N GLN A 217 23.14 -23.35 15.60
CA GLN A 217 22.26 -22.55 16.43
C GLN A 217 22.90 -22.30 17.81
N HIS A 218 23.14 -21.03 18.10
CA HIS A 218 23.60 -20.55 19.40
C HIS A 218 22.51 -20.72 20.47
N VAL A 219 22.84 -21.35 21.60
CA VAL A 219 21.89 -21.59 22.70
C VAL A 219 22.18 -20.70 23.90
N ALA A 220 23.39 -20.82 24.44
CA ALA A 220 23.80 -20.11 25.64
C ALA A 220 25.29 -19.87 25.59
N ASN A 221 25.74 -19.08 26.55
CA ASN A 221 27.10 -18.68 26.72
C ASN A 221 27.57 -19.39 28.04
N LEU A 222 28.76 -20.01 28.23
CA LEU A 222 29.52 -20.34 29.47
C LEU A 222 30.90 -19.62 29.65
N THR A 223 31.16 -18.82 30.72
CA THR A 223 32.47 -18.09 30.87
C THR A 223 33.55 -18.88 31.58
N LYS A 224 33.16 -19.85 32.41
CA LYS A 224 34.06 -20.83 33.03
C LYS A 224 33.61 -22.22 32.57
N PRO A 225 34.53 -23.20 32.45
CA PRO A 225 34.15 -24.57 32.16
C PRO A 225 33.38 -25.12 33.36
N ILE A 226 32.06 -25.08 33.27
CA ILE A 226 31.14 -25.67 34.24
C ILE A 226 30.44 -26.79 33.49
N ASP A 227 30.44 -27.98 34.07
CA ASP A 227 29.63 -29.08 33.55
C ASP A 227 28.14 -28.75 33.75
N LEU A 228 27.46 -28.42 32.66
CA LEU A 228 26.06 -28.00 32.66
C LEU A 228 25.24 -29.05 31.91
N CYS A 229 24.61 -29.94 32.67
CA CYS A 229 23.71 -30.96 32.15
C CYS A 229 22.27 -30.43 32.12
N ILE A 230 21.68 -30.36 30.92
CA ILE A 230 20.27 -30.01 30.74
C ILE A 230 19.56 -31.20 30.09
N GLY A 231 18.64 -31.82 30.83
CA GLY A 231 17.73 -32.82 30.29
C GLY A 231 16.61 -32.15 29.52
N LEU A 232 16.38 -32.56 28.26
CA LEU A 232 15.33 -32.01 27.40
C LEU A 232 14.28 -33.07 27.11
N GLN A 233 13.00 -32.71 27.27
CA GLN A 233 11.90 -33.56 26.84
C GLN A 233 11.37 -33.10 25.48
N ILE A 234 11.69 -33.84 24.43
CA ILE A 234 11.18 -33.62 23.08
C ILE A 234 9.89 -34.42 22.86
N LYS A 235 8.90 -33.78 22.23
CA LYS A 235 7.68 -34.45 21.76
C LYS A 235 7.43 -34.15 20.30
N ARG A 236 6.70 -35.04 19.63
CA ARG A 236 6.21 -34.84 18.27
C ARG A 236 4.70 -34.62 18.31
N ASN A 237 4.22 -33.52 17.75
CA ASN A 237 2.80 -33.20 17.69
C ASN A 237 2.53 -32.20 16.54
N ARG A 238 1.33 -31.61 16.47
CA ARG A 238 0.93 -30.61 15.46
C ARG A 238 0.58 -29.28 16.13
N GLY A 239 0.80 -28.18 15.42
CA GLY A 239 0.35 -26.83 15.82
C GLY A 239 1.04 -26.27 17.07
N TYR A 240 0.31 -25.45 17.83
CA TYR A 240 0.78 -24.79 19.04
C TYR A 240 0.20 -25.45 20.29
N GLY A 241 1.02 -25.60 21.33
CA GLY A 241 0.57 -26.05 22.65
C GLY A 241 0.47 -24.88 23.64
N ILE A 242 -0.69 -24.70 24.27
CA ILE A 242 -0.85 -23.73 25.36
C ILE A 242 -0.06 -24.24 26.59
N LYS A 243 0.70 -23.35 27.24
CA LYS A 243 1.44 -23.64 28.49
C LYS A 243 0.43 -24.13 29.53
N LYS A 244 0.45 -25.41 29.90
CA LYS A 244 -0.40 -25.93 30.98
C LYS A 244 0.13 -25.40 32.31
N PRO A 245 -0.65 -24.65 33.11
CA PRO A 245 -0.22 -24.23 34.43
C PRO A 245 -0.44 -25.41 35.39
N LYS A 246 0.63 -26.14 35.75
CA LYS A 246 0.63 -26.98 36.95
C LYS A 246 2.00 -26.97 37.59
N ASN A 247 1.99 -26.83 38.92
CA ASN A 247 3.13 -26.90 39.82
C ASN A 247 3.81 -28.27 39.65
N PHE A 248 5.01 -28.29 39.05
CA PHE A 248 5.81 -29.50 38.94
C PHE A 248 6.76 -29.55 40.14
N HIS A 249 6.59 -30.57 40.99
CA HIS A 249 7.46 -30.80 42.14
C HIS A 249 8.89 -31.26 41.77
N ASP A 250 9.16 -31.52 40.48
CA ASP A 250 10.39 -32.14 39.98
C ASP A 250 11.45 -31.13 39.46
N GLY A 251 11.28 -29.83 39.73
CA GLY A 251 12.20 -28.77 39.25
C GLY A 251 12.25 -28.59 37.73
N SER A 252 11.41 -29.32 36.98
CA SER A 252 11.31 -29.19 35.51
C SER A 252 10.51 -27.95 35.12
N TYR A 253 11.01 -27.20 34.14
CA TYR A 253 10.36 -25.98 33.66
C TYR A 253 9.75 -26.16 32.25
N PRO A 254 8.47 -25.77 32.06
CA PRO A 254 7.77 -25.91 30.79
C PRO A 254 8.14 -24.80 29.78
N ILE A 255 8.55 -25.21 28.58
CA ILE A 255 8.89 -24.31 27.48
C ILE A 255 7.65 -24.06 26.61
N TYR A 256 7.56 -22.89 25.98
CA TYR A 256 6.49 -22.60 25.03
C TYR A 256 6.58 -23.53 23.81
N VAL A 257 5.49 -24.24 23.52
CA VAL A 257 5.54 -25.37 22.60
C VAL A 257 5.03 -25.00 21.22
N VAL A 258 5.90 -25.12 20.22
CA VAL A 258 5.63 -24.86 18.81
C VAL A 258 6.06 -26.08 17.98
N PHE A 259 5.09 -26.84 17.47
CA PHE A 259 5.33 -28.03 16.64
C PHE A 259 5.21 -27.73 15.14
N MET A 260 5.62 -26.54 14.70
CA MET A 260 5.46 -26.10 13.31
C MET A 260 6.80 -26.11 12.56
N PRO A 261 7.06 -27.11 11.70
CA PRO A 261 8.28 -27.15 10.91
C PRO A 261 8.29 -26.07 9.81
N VAL A 262 7.11 -25.76 9.25
CA VAL A 262 6.95 -24.72 8.22
C VAL A 262 6.55 -23.41 8.89
N ARG A 263 7.42 -22.41 8.80
CA ARG A 263 7.16 -21.05 9.32
C ARG A 263 6.45 -20.15 8.31
N ASN A 264 6.70 -20.36 7.02
CA ASN A 264 6.11 -19.55 5.96
C ASN A 264 5.88 -20.37 4.70
N ALA A 265 4.74 -20.13 4.05
CA ALA A 265 4.36 -20.72 2.78
C ALA A 265 3.73 -19.62 1.90
N ASN A 266 4.39 -19.32 0.79
CA ASN A 266 3.96 -18.34 -0.21
C ASN A 266 3.58 -19.06 -1.51
N HIS A 267 2.63 -18.49 -2.24
CA HIS A 267 2.23 -18.96 -3.57
C HIS A 267 2.04 -17.79 -4.51
N SER A 268 2.24 -18.00 -5.80
CA SER A 268 2.04 -17.01 -6.86
C SER A 268 1.43 -17.68 -8.08
N PHE A 269 0.46 -17.04 -8.70
CA PHE A 269 -0.16 -17.51 -9.94
C PHE A 269 0.44 -16.76 -11.11
N ILE A 270 0.86 -17.51 -12.14
CA ILE A 270 1.27 -16.95 -13.42
C ILE A 270 0.21 -17.40 -14.43
N LEU A 271 -0.68 -16.47 -14.81
CA LEU A 271 -1.66 -16.71 -15.87
C LEU A 271 -0.93 -16.73 -17.21
N GLN A 272 -0.85 -17.90 -17.83
CA GLN A 272 -0.44 -18.05 -19.22
C GLN A 272 -1.61 -17.61 -20.11
N LEU A 273 -1.75 -16.30 -20.37
CA LEU A 273 -2.76 -15.80 -21.31
C LEU A 273 -2.43 -16.34 -22.71
N SER A 274 -3.38 -17.05 -23.33
CA SER A 274 -3.19 -17.54 -24.69
C SER A 274 -3.04 -16.39 -25.70
N PRO A 275 -2.18 -16.50 -26.73
CA PRO A 275 -1.95 -15.44 -27.71
C PRO A 275 -3.24 -14.93 -28.38
N LEU A 276 -4.22 -15.82 -28.57
CA LEU A 276 -5.52 -15.51 -29.19
C LEU A 276 -6.35 -14.48 -28.41
N VAL A 277 -6.35 -14.53 -27.08
CA VAL A 277 -7.11 -13.59 -26.23
C VAL A 277 -6.47 -12.20 -26.26
N LEU A 278 -5.14 -12.15 -26.30
CA LEU A 278 -4.37 -10.92 -26.41
C LEU A 278 -4.68 -10.18 -27.72
N VAL A 279 -4.73 -10.88 -28.86
CA VAL A 279 -5.09 -10.29 -30.17
C VAL A 279 -6.51 -9.72 -30.17
N LYS A 280 -7.48 -10.42 -29.58
CA LYS A 280 -8.87 -9.93 -29.47
C LYS A 280 -8.97 -8.65 -28.64
N LEU A 281 -8.26 -8.58 -27.52
CA LEU A 281 -8.25 -7.39 -26.66
C LEU A 281 -7.56 -6.19 -27.33
N ILE A 282 -6.48 -6.43 -28.08
CA ILE A 282 -5.79 -5.39 -28.86
C ILE A 282 -6.73 -4.84 -29.95
N LYS A 283 -7.41 -5.71 -30.71
CA LYS A 283 -8.40 -5.27 -31.71
C LYS A 283 -9.51 -4.42 -31.09
N LYS A 284 -10.09 -4.88 -29.97
CA LYS A 284 -11.17 -4.18 -29.28
C LYS A 284 -10.72 -2.82 -28.73
N LYS A 285 -9.49 -2.71 -28.21
CA LYS A 285 -8.91 -1.45 -27.73
C LYS A 285 -8.63 -0.47 -28.88
N LYS A 286 -8.18 -0.99 -30.03
CA LYS A 286 -7.94 -0.20 -31.26
C LYS A 286 -9.24 0.38 -31.83
N GLU A 287 -10.30 -0.43 -31.88
CA GLU A 287 -11.63 -0.02 -32.32
C GLU A 287 -12.23 1.09 -31.44
N ILE A 288 -12.06 0.98 -30.11
CA ILE A 288 -12.47 2.01 -29.16
C ILE A 288 -11.70 3.32 -29.39
N ALA A 289 -10.39 3.26 -29.64
CA ALA A 289 -9.57 4.45 -29.88
C ALA A 289 -9.99 5.19 -31.18
N LEU A 290 -10.31 4.44 -32.25
CA LEU A 290 -10.70 5.00 -33.54
C LEU A 290 -12.11 5.62 -33.54
N LYS A 291 -12.99 5.20 -32.62
CA LYS A 291 -14.35 5.73 -32.45
C LYS A 291 -14.40 7.20 -32.02
N TYR A 292 -13.38 7.70 -31.31
CA TYR A 292 -13.36 9.05 -30.73
C TYR A 292 -12.51 10.07 -31.50
N ILE A 293 -11.87 9.66 -32.60
CA ILE A 293 -10.97 10.55 -33.36
C ILE A 293 -11.73 11.13 -34.56
N PHE A 294 -11.97 12.44 -34.51
CA PHE A 294 -12.46 13.21 -35.65
C PHE A 294 -11.33 13.42 -36.67
N ILE A 295 -11.70 13.50 -37.95
CA ILE A 295 -10.74 13.62 -39.05
C ILE A 295 -9.94 14.94 -38.98
N ASP A 296 -10.48 15.98 -38.35
CA ASP A 296 -9.76 17.23 -38.05
C ASP A 296 -8.49 17.01 -37.20
N GLN A 297 -8.46 15.93 -36.41
CA GLN A 297 -7.36 15.60 -35.50
C GLN A 297 -6.37 14.59 -36.10
N SER A 298 -6.72 13.92 -37.20
CA SER A 298 -5.75 13.16 -37.99
C SER A 298 -5.03 14.15 -38.88
N LYS A 299 -3.72 14.33 -38.69
CA LYS A 299 -2.82 15.22 -39.44
C LYS A 299 -2.81 14.92 -40.96
N LEU A 300 -3.93 15.10 -41.63
CA LEU A 300 -4.14 14.86 -43.05
C LEU A 300 -3.93 16.17 -43.81
N PRO A 301 -3.36 16.12 -45.02
CA PRO A 301 -3.33 17.25 -45.93
C PRO A 301 -4.72 17.89 -46.12
N PRO A 302 -4.84 19.23 -46.17
CA PRO A 302 -6.13 19.93 -46.33
C PRO A 302 -6.96 19.47 -47.53
N ARG A 303 -6.28 19.05 -48.61
CA ARG A 303 -6.91 18.48 -49.80
C ARG A 303 -7.69 17.19 -49.49
N ILE A 304 -7.06 16.26 -48.75
CA ILE A 304 -7.68 14.97 -48.36
C ILE A 304 -8.84 15.22 -47.39
N TYR A 305 -8.62 16.09 -46.41
CA TYR A 305 -9.64 16.48 -45.45
C TYR A 305 -10.90 17.05 -46.12
N ASN A 306 -10.72 18.01 -47.05
CA ASN A 306 -11.85 18.63 -47.76
C ASN A 306 -12.60 17.64 -48.65
N CYS A 307 -11.91 16.66 -49.24
CA CYS A 307 -12.55 15.61 -50.02
C CYS A 307 -13.38 14.66 -49.14
N LEU A 308 -12.83 14.24 -47.99
CA LEU A 308 -13.54 13.39 -47.03
C LEU A 308 -14.77 14.08 -46.43
N LYS A 309 -14.66 15.38 -46.12
CA LYS A 309 -15.76 16.19 -45.61
C LYS A 309 -16.89 16.37 -46.63
N LYS A 310 -16.55 16.54 -47.92
CA LYS A 310 -17.54 16.58 -49.02
C LYS A 310 -18.27 15.26 -49.22
N SER A 311 -17.67 14.15 -48.79
CA SER A 311 -18.26 12.81 -48.82
C SER A 311 -18.95 12.40 -47.51
N ASN A 312 -19.23 13.36 -46.61
CA ASN A 312 -19.86 13.14 -45.29
C ASN A 312 -19.09 12.19 -44.35
N ILE A 313 -17.78 12.03 -44.53
CA ILE A 313 -16.93 11.23 -43.63
C ILE A 313 -16.33 12.19 -42.60
N HIS A 314 -16.65 11.97 -41.32
CA HIS A 314 -16.24 12.87 -40.22
C HIS A 314 -15.37 12.18 -39.14
N LYS A 315 -15.45 10.86 -39.00
CA LYS A 315 -14.68 10.08 -38.02
C LYS A 315 -13.75 9.06 -38.68
N LEU A 316 -12.67 8.69 -37.99
CA LEU A 316 -11.77 7.63 -38.45
C LEU A 316 -12.43 6.24 -38.49
N LEU A 317 -13.44 6.01 -37.66
CA LEU A 317 -14.23 4.77 -37.67
C LEU A 317 -14.99 4.61 -38.98
N ASP A 318 -15.56 5.69 -39.51
CA ASP A 318 -16.39 5.65 -40.71
C ASP A 318 -15.56 5.21 -41.91
N LEU A 319 -14.26 5.55 -41.94
CA LEU A 319 -13.30 5.12 -42.97
C LEU A 319 -13.08 3.59 -43.01
N LEU A 320 -13.31 2.87 -41.90
CA LEU A 320 -13.18 1.40 -41.88
C LEU A 320 -14.35 0.71 -42.60
N ASN A 321 -15.47 1.41 -42.80
CA ASN A 321 -16.63 0.88 -43.51
C ASN A 321 -16.53 1.04 -45.03
N TYR A 322 -15.54 1.79 -45.53
CA TYR A 322 -15.32 1.98 -46.97
C TYR A 322 -14.25 1.01 -47.46
N SER A 323 -14.55 0.32 -48.56
CA SER A 323 -13.56 -0.47 -49.28
C SER A 323 -12.53 0.44 -49.98
N ARG A 324 -11.38 -0.12 -50.38
CA ARG A 324 -10.35 0.64 -51.11
C ARG A 324 -10.91 1.17 -52.43
N GLU A 325 -11.78 0.40 -53.05
CA GLU A 325 -12.47 0.73 -54.29
C GLU A 325 -13.44 1.90 -54.10
N ASP A 326 -14.13 1.97 -52.95
CA ASP A 326 -15.08 3.04 -52.66
C ASP A 326 -14.40 4.37 -52.33
N LEU A 327 -13.24 4.34 -51.66
CA LEU A 327 -12.42 5.54 -51.43
C LEU A 327 -11.88 6.13 -52.74
N MET A 328 -11.63 5.29 -53.75
CA MET A 328 -11.18 5.72 -55.07
C MET A 328 -12.30 6.36 -55.91
N LYS A 329 -13.58 6.15 -55.58
CA LYS A 329 -14.73 6.82 -56.22
C LYS A 329 -14.91 8.26 -55.75
N ILE A 330 -14.22 8.69 -54.69
CA ILE A 330 -14.30 10.06 -54.16
C ILE A 330 -13.60 11.00 -55.15
N LYS A 331 -14.29 12.09 -55.51
CA LYS A 331 -13.75 13.10 -56.43
C LYS A 331 -12.42 13.66 -55.90
N HIS A 332 -11.41 13.69 -56.77
CA HIS A 332 -10.06 14.23 -56.52
C HIS A 332 -9.15 13.43 -55.56
N PHE A 333 -9.52 12.20 -55.20
CA PHE A 333 -8.63 11.28 -54.46
C PHE A 333 -7.59 10.61 -55.35
N CYS A 334 -6.35 10.50 -54.86
CA CYS A 334 -5.28 9.76 -55.53
C CYS A 334 -4.91 8.48 -54.76
N ILE A 335 -4.29 7.51 -55.44
CA ILE A 335 -3.82 6.25 -54.81
C ILE A 335 -2.84 6.52 -53.65
N LYS A 336 -2.04 7.59 -53.75
CA LYS A 336 -1.12 8.03 -52.68
C LYS A 336 -1.86 8.46 -51.41
N ASP A 337 -3.02 9.08 -51.55
CA ASP A 337 -3.83 9.58 -50.43
C ASP A 337 -4.43 8.41 -49.63
N VAL A 338 -4.90 7.37 -50.33
CA VAL A 338 -5.39 6.14 -49.70
C VAL A 338 -4.29 5.43 -48.90
N LYS A 339 -3.08 5.37 -49.46
CA LYS A 339 -1.91 4.80 -48.75
C LYS A 339 -1.55 5.60 -47.50
N GLN A 340 -1.69 6.93 -47.56
CA GLN A 340 -1.44 7.81 -46.41
C GLN A 340 -2.47 7.63 -45.30
N ILE A 341 -3.76 7.44 -45.66
CA ILE A 341 -4.84 7.16 -44.70
C ILE A 341 -4.61 5.80 -44.01
N LEU A 342 -4.32 4.75 -44.78
CA LEU A 342 -4.04 3.42 -44.23
C LEU A 342 -2.84 3.44 -43.28
N GLY A 343 -1.76 4.15 -43.63
CA GLY A 343 -0.59 4.29 -42.76
C GLY A 343 -0.88 5.02 -41.43
N ILE A 344 -1.90 5.89 -41.37
CA ILE A 344 -2.34 6.54 -40.13
C ILE A 344 -3.19 5.58 -39.27
N ILE A 345 -4.03 4.77 -39.90
CA ILE A 345 -4.86 3.75 -39.24
C ILE A 345 -4.01 2.60 -38.70
N GLU A 346 -2.89 2.27 -39.33
CA GLU A 346 -1.96 1.26 -38.84
C GLU A 346 -1.13 1.75 -37.64
N LYS A 347 -0.73 3.04 -37.65
CA LYS A 347 0.11 3.65 -36.59
C LYS A 347 -0.62 4.03 -35.30
N LYS A 348 -1.93 4.27 -35.36
CA LYS A 348 -2.79 4.52 -34.19
C LYS A 348 -3.52 3.24 -33.81
#